data_AF-A0A820ZB93-F1
#
_entry.id   AF-A0A820ZB93-F1
#
_cell.length_a   1.000
_cell.length_b   1.000
_cell.length_c   1.000
_cell.angle_alpha   90.00
_cell.angle_beta   90.00
_cell.angle_gamma   90.00
#
_symmetry.space_group_name_H-M   'P 1'
#
loop_
_entity.id
_entity.type
_entity.pdbx_description
1 polymer ?
#
loop_
_entity_poly.entity_id
_entity_poly.type
_entity_poly.pdbx_seq_one_letter_code
_entity_poly.pdbx_strand_id
1 'polypeptide(L)'
;VVPFTQAVIFRKSASSCKRLCKLLNENNLPAVEIHPGIRENERLAHYKKFNEGQTRIVVATKLFECGMNVARANIVFNYDMPENTDTYLDRITRDDGVGAKCLAITFVADGSDAKILNEIQSHFAVQITEMPDEISMANVTTDIKIDVDYISAACNCCPHSLDWQNGPRLIYGVTNSVALCSDTPPFSVRKTFSGHQGRLNCVKWLRQEQRDSNSDFYYFLSASVDKTISLWKGKDEDYTKYTSLVGHQNSVTTVVGYQQSSNDDIYVASGSADSTVKIWCITDTLANCIHTIDFKNGFAITLELVPLDNHKNLFLLFVATDKNNVQIYQVSNSVIEQVFVLSGHEDWIRSITIQKL
;
A
#
# COMPACT_ATOMS: atom_id res chain seq x y z
N VAL A 1 6.34 20.91 20.51
CA VAL A 1 6.67 19.56 21.04
C VAL A 1 7.51 18.84 20.00
N VAL A 2 8.70 18.35 20.35
CA VAL A 2 9.56 17.61 19.41
C VAL A 2 9.27 16.11 19.55
N PRO A 3 8.64 15.46 18.56
CA PRO A 3 8.43 14.02 18.59
C PRO A 3 9.78 13.29 18.39
N PHE A 4 9.99 12.22 19.12
CA PHE A 4 11.21 11.41 19.03
C PHE A 4 10.86 9.93 18.94
N THR A 5 11.65 9.14 18.21
CA THR A 5 11.53 7.68 18.19
C THR A 5 12.23 7.11 19.41
N GLN A 6 13.52 7.41 19.51
CA GLN A 6 14.40 7.03 20.62
C GLN A 6 15.34 8.18 20.98
N ALA A 7 15.63 8.31 22.27
CA ALA A 7 16.47 9.36 22.81
C ALA A 7 17.60 8.80 23.69
N VAL A 8 18.76 9.45 23.61
CA VAL A 8 19.90 9.18 24.50
C VAL A 8 20.14 10.39 25.38
N ILE A 9 20.25 10.18 26.70
CA ILE A 9 20.51 11.24 27.67
C ILE A 9 21.84 10.96 28.37
N PHE A 10 22.78 11.89 28.26
CA PHE A 10 24.08 11.82 28.91
C PHE A 10 24.11 12.58 30.23
N ARG A 11 24.58 11.90 31.29
CA ARG A 11 24.79 12.45 32.64
C ARG A 11 26.22 12.19 33.10
N LYS A 12 26.73 12.97 34.06
CA LYS A 12 28.13 12.89 34.52
C LYS A 12 28.43 11.70 35.44
N SER A 13 27.46 11.25 36.25
CA SER A 13 27.69 10.23 37.28
C SER A 13 26.68 9.09 37.23
N ALA A 14 27.11 7.88 37.63
CA ALA A 14 26.26 6.70 37.72
C ALA A 14 25.05 6.90 38.65
N SER A 15 25.27 7.55 39.81
CA SER A 15 24.20 7.90 40.75
C SER A 15 23.14 8.81 40.13
N SER A 16 23.57 9.73 39.26
CA SER A 16 22.71 10.66 38.54
C SER A 16 21.91 9.96 37.43
N CYS A 17 22.53 9.03 36.70
CA CYS A 17 21.85 8.18 35.72
C CYS A 17 20.71 7.40 36.39
N LYS A 18 20.99 6.77 37.53
CA LYS A 18 20.00 5.97 38.27
C LYS A 18 18.82 6.78 38.75
N ARG A 19 19.09 7.96 39.30
CA ARG A 19 18.03 8.88 39.74
C ARG A 19 17.15 9.33 38.57
N LEU A 20 17.75 9.69 37.44
CA LEU A 20 17.01 10.15 36.27
C LEU A 20 16.22 9.01 35.62
N CYS A 21 16.82 7.82 35.49
CA CYS A 21 16.15 6.63 34.95
C CYS A 21 14.93 6.25 35.81
N LYS A 22 15.06 6.31 37.14
CA LYS A 22 13.93 6.08 38.05
C LYS A 22 12.82 7.11 37.83
N LEU A 23 13.17 8.39 37.78
CA LEU A 23 12.21 9.48 37.55
C LEU A 23 11.46 9.34 36.22
N LEU A 24 12.16 8.99 35.14
CA LEU A 24 11.54 8.79 33.83
C LEU A 24 10.53 7.64 33.87
N ASN A 25 10.90 6.51 34.46
CA ASN A 25 10.01 5.36 34.58
C ASN A 25 8.78 5.66 35.47
N GLU A 26 8.94 6.43 36.56
CA GLU A 26 7.83 6.90 37.41
C GLU A 26 6.85 7.80 36.65
N ASN A 27 7.32 8.52 35.63
CA ASN A 27 6.51 9.36 34.75
C ASN A 27 6.00 8.62 33.50
N ASN A 28 5.99 7.28 33.50
CA ASN A 28 5.57 6.44 32.38
C ASN A 28 6.40 6.64 31.10
N LEU A 29 7.68 6.99 31.24
CA LEU A 29 8.65 7.06 30.13
C LEU A 29 9.64 5.90 30.27
N PRO A 30 9.48 4.80 29.50
CA PRO A 30 10.35 3.63 29.60
C PRO A 30 11.81 3.96 29.29
N ALA A 31 12.64 3.90 30.33
CA ALA A 31 14.05 4.26 30.28
C ALA A 31 14.93 3.16 30.88
N VAL A 32 16.13 2.98 30.32
CA VAL A 32 17.17 2.09 30.86
C VAL A 32 18.45 2.85 31.15
N GLU A 33 19.20 2.40 32.15
CA GLU A 33 20.47 2.99 32.55
C GLU A 33 21.68 2.21 32.00
N ILE A 34 22.72 2.94 31.59
CA ILE A 34 24.01 2.39 31.14
C ILE A 34 25.14 3.19 31.80
N HIS A 35 25.83 2.60 32.78
CA HIS A 35 26.96 3.23 33.44
C HIS A 35 27.95 2.17 33.99
N PRO A 36 29.20 2.55 34.34
CA PRO A 36 30.24 1.61 34.79
C PRO A 36 29.86 0.74 36.00
N GLY A 37 28.96 1.22 36.87
CA GLY A 37 28.47 0.44 38.01
C GLY A 37 27.49 -0.71 37.70
N ILE A 38 27.11 -0.91 36.43
CA ILE A 38 26.26 -2.04 36.00
C ILE A 38 27.16 -3.18 35.53
N ARG A 39 26.80 -4.42 35.84
CA ARG A 39 27.54 -5.60 35.37
C ARG A 39 27.54 -5.64 33.84
N GLU A 40 28.62 -6.08 33.24
CA GLU A 40 28.77 -6.08 31.78
C GLU A 40 27.64 -6.83 31.05
N ASN A 41 27.21 -7.99 31.56
CA ASN A 41 26.09 -8.75 31.01
C ASN A 41 24.76 -7.97 31.04
N GLU A 42 24.50 -7.25 32.13
CA GLU A 42 23.30 -6.41 32.27
C GLU A 42 23.37 -5.17 31.36
N ARG A 43 24.57 -4.58 31.22
CA ARG A 43 24.83 -3.46 30.31
C ARG A 43 24.54 -3.85 28.85
N LEU A 44 24.96 -5.03 28.42
CA LEU A 44 24.65 -5.59 27.09
C LEU A 44 23.15 -5.87 26.92
N ALA A 45 22.48 -6.38 27.97
CA ALA A 45 21.04 -6.63 27.93
C ALA A 45 20.24 -5.33 27.80
N HIS A 46 20.58 -4.28 28.55
CA HIS A 46 19.95 -2.95 28.44
C HIS A 46 20.16 -2.34 27.06
N TYR A 47 21.37 -2.48 26.52
CA TYR A 47 21.69 -2.04 25.17
C TYR A 47 20.84 -2.78 24.11
N LYS A 48 20.71 -4.11 24.23
CA LYS A 48 19.90 -4.92 23.31
C LYS A 48 18.42 -4.52 23.35
N LYS A 49 17.86 -4.33 24.55
CA LYS A 49 16.47 -3.84 24.72
C LYS A 49 16.24 -2.50 24.01
N PHE A 50 17.21 -1.59 24.13
CA PHE A 50 17.14 -0.32 23.45
C PHE A 50 17.25 -0.46 21.93
N ASN A 51 18.19 -1.24 21.41
CA ASN A 51 18.35 -1.40 19.96
C ASN A 51 17.14 -2.09 19.28
N GLU A 52 16.50 -3.03 19.99
CA GLU A 52 15.27 -3.70 19.56
C GLU A 52 14.01 -2.82 19.68
N GLY A 53 14.12 -1.61 20.22
CA GLY A 53 12.99 -0.67 20.37
C GLY A 53 12.07 -0.97 21.55
N GLN A 54 12.44 -1.90 22.45
CA GLN A 54 11.65 -2.21 23.66
C GLN A 54 11.63 -1.04 24.65
N THR A 55 12.69 -0.22 24.64
CA THR A 55 12.80 1.00 25.44
C THR A 55 13.12 2.19 24.55
N ARG A 56 12.49 3.34 24.81
CA ARG A 56 12.66 4.54 23.98
C ARG A 56 13.76 5.47 24.49
N ILE A 57 14.17 5.34 25.75
CA ILE A 57 15.15 6.24 26.36
C ILE A 57 16.30 5.43 26.98
N VAL A 58 17.54 5.85 26.71
CA VAL A 58 18.73 5.40 27.44
C VAL A 58 19.31 6.58 28.20
N VAL A 59 19.60 6.37 29.48
CA VAL A 59 20.35 7.30 30.32
C VAL A 59 21.75 6.73 30.55
N ALA A 60 22.79 7.42 30.08
CA ALA A 60 24.15 6.90 30.14
C ALA A 60 25.18 7.92 30.65
N THR A 61 26.29 7.42 31.22
CA THR A 61 27.47 8.26 31.48
C THR A 61 28.41 8.31 30.27
N LYS A 62 28.68 7.12 29.73
CA LYS A 62 29.43 6.89 28.50
C LYS A 62 28.82 5.66 27.84
N LEU A 63 28.70 5.69 26.52
CA LEU A 63 28.42 4.47 25.76
C LEU A 63 29.74 3.71 25.53
N PHE A 64 29.68 2.53 24.92
CA PHE A 64 30.86 1.72 24.67
C PHE A 64 31.84 2.42 23.72
N GLU A 65 33.15 2.26 23.97
CA GLU A 65 34.22 2.77 23.10
C GLU A 65 34.22 1.97 21.79
N CYS A 66 34.24 2.67 20.66
CA CYS A 66 34.10 2.13 19.30
C CYS A 66 32.77 1.41 18.97
N GLY A 67 31.92 2.08 18.20
CA GLY A 67 31.08 1.40 17.19
C GLY A 67 29.87 0.62 17.69
N MET A 68 29.35 0.86 18.90
CA MET A 68 28.02 0.34 19.27
C MET A 68 26.91 1.26 18.74
N ASN A 69 26.34 0.77 17.63
CA ASN A 69 25.34 1.35 16.75
C ASN A 69 24.02 1.74 17.46
N VAL A 70 23.84 3.03 17.69
CA VAL A 70 22.57 3.66 18.09
C VAL A 70 21.98 4.43 16.90
N ALA A 71 21.99 3.84 15.69
CA ALA A 71 21.52 4.49 14.47
C ALA A 71 20.06 4.94 14.49
N ARG A 72 19.25 4.41 15.43
CA ARG A 72 17.82 4.70 15.55
C ARG A 72 17.49 5.86 16.50
N ALA A 73 18.45 6.37 17.28
CA ALA A 73 18.19 7.53 18.13
C ALA A 73 18.22 8.81 17.31
N ASN A 74 17.11 9.53 17.30
CA ASN A 74 16.97 10.77 16.55
C ASN A 74 17.21 12.02 17.41
N ILE A 75 17.27 11.87 18.74
CA ILE A 75 17.61 12.95 19.67
C ILE A 75 18.67 12.51 20.68
N VAL A 76 19.68 13.37 20.87
CA VAL A 76 20.70 13.25 21.91
C VAL A 76 20.60 14.44 22.86
N PHE A 77 20.50 14.17 24.15
CA PHE A 77 20.54 15.17 25.21
C PHE A 77 21.86 15.08 25.97
N ASN A 78 22.69 16.10 25.90
CA ASN A 78 23.74 16.34 26.88
C ASN A 78 23.11 17.07 28.06
N TYR A 79 22.54 16.28 28.99
CA TYR A 79 21.94 16.86 30.20
C TYR A 79 23.02 17.44 31.11
N ASP A 80 24.18 16.77 31.20
CA ASP A 80 25.40 17.34 31.77
C ASP A 80 26.40 17.62 30.66
N MET A 81 27.04 18.79 30.71
CA MET A 81 28.08 19.20 29.76
C MET A 81 29.20 18.15 29.67
N PRO A 82 29.67 17.79 28.47
CA PRO A 82 30.83 16.91 28.31
C PRO A 82 32.11 17.55 28.90
N GLU A 83 33.08 16.71 29.26
CA GLU A 83 34.34 17.17 29.86
C GLU A 83 35.26 17.87 28.84
N ASN A 84 35.17 17.48 27.57
CA ASN A 84 35.98 17.99 26.48
C ASN A 84 35.28 17.82 25.11
N THR A 85 35.91 18.40 24.09
CA THR A 85 35.45 18.39 22.71
C THR A 85 35.34 16.98 22.11
N ASP A 86 36.28 16.09 22.42
CA ASP A 86 36.27 14.71 21.92
C ASP A 86 35.08 13.92 22.49
N THR A 87 34.78 14.09 23.78
CA THR A 87 33.63 13.49 24.44
C THR A 87 32.33 14.02 23.86
N TYR A 88 32.27 15.30 23.47
CA TYR A 88 31.11 15.84 22.75
C TYR A 88 30.92 15.11 21.42
N LEU A 89 31.98 14.96 20.64
CA LEU A 89 31.96 14.27 19.35
C LEU A 89 31.51 12.81 19.49
N ASP A 90 32.06 12.06 20.45
CA ASP A 90 31.66 10.67 20.74
C ASP A 90 30.17 10.54 21.10
N ARG A 91 29.61 11.56 21.77
CA ARG A 91 28.20 11.58 22.17
C ARG A 91 27.27 11.91 21.02
N ILE A 92 27.67 12.72 20.05
CA ILE A 92 26.80 13.15 18.95
C ILE A 92 26.98 12.30 17.68
N THR A 93 28.17 11.74 17.47
CA THR A 93 28.50 11.00 16.25
C THR A 93 27.70 9.70 16.16
N ARG A 94 27.20 9.42 14.96
CA ARG A 94 26.48 8.20 14.60
C ARG A 94 27.14 7.61 13.36
N ASP A 95 27.16 6.28 13.28
CA ASP A 95 27.78 5.52 12.18
C ASP A 95 27.03 5.78 10.85
N ASP A 96 27.78 5.94 9.77
CA ASP A 96 27.42 6.55 8.48
C ASP A 96 26.57 5.68 7.53
N GLY A 97 25.73 4.83 8.10
CA GLY A 97 24.67 4.13 7.37
C GLY A 97 23.57 5.10 6.92
N VAL A 98 23.67 5.58 5.67
CA VAL A 98 22.64 6.29 4.88
C VAL A 98 21.61 7.08 5.72
N GLY A 99 21.94 8.34 6.00
CA GLY A 99 20.93 9.39 6.15
C GLY A 99 20.47 9.77 7.56
N ALA A 100 20.94 9.17 8.64
CA ALA A 100 20.44 9.51 9.99
C ALA A 100 20.78 10.96 10.43
N LYS A 101 19.84 11.90 10.23
CA LYS A 101 19.87 13.23 10.87
C LYS A 101 19.52 13.07 12.35
N CYS A 102 20.28 13.73 13.23
CA CYS A 102 20.07 13.69 14.68
C CYS A 102 20.04 15.12 15.24
N LEU A 103 19.13 15.37 16.17
CA LEU A 103 19.09 16.61 16.95
C LEU A 103 19.89 16.45 18.24
N ALA A 104 20.95 17.24 18.42
CA ALA A 104 21.71 17.29 19.66
C ALA A 104 21.31 18.53 20.47
N ILE A 105 20.90 18.34 21.71
CA ILE A 105 20.52 19.40 22.66
C ILE A 105 21.48 19.33 23.85
N THR A 106 22.12 20.45 24.18
CA THR A 106 23.06 20.52 25.29
C THR A 106 22.59 21.54 26.31
N PHE A 107 22.54 21.13 27.57
CA PHE A 107 22.18 22.02 28.68
C PHE A 107 23.44 22.72 29.21
N VAL A 108 23.35 24.04 29.38
CA VAL A 108 24.42 24.89 29.90
C VAL A 108 23.91 25.47 31.21
N ALA A 109 24.53 25.10 32.33
CA ALA A 109 24.07 25.52 33.66
C ALA A 109 24.91 26.68 34.22
N ASP A 110 26.20 26.71 33.92
CA ASP A 110 27.11 27.71 34.48
C ASP A 110 28.12 28.27 33.45
N GLY A 111 28.94 29.23 33.91
CA GLY A 111 29.96 29.87 33.09
C GLY A 111 31.13 28.95 32.72
N SER A 112 31.27 27.78 33.34
CA SER A 112 32.27 26.78 32.96
C SER A 112 31.77 25.95 31.78
N ASP A 113 30.50 25.54 31.80
CA ASP A 113 29.85 24.88 30.67
C ASP A 113 29.88 25.74 29.41
N ALA A 114 29.62 27.05 29.56
CA ALA A 114 29.68 28.00 28.45
C ALA A 114 31.07 28.10 27.81
N LYS A 115 32.15 27.94 28.59
CA LYS A 115 33.52 27.92 28.04
C LYS A 115 33.74 26.68 27.18
N ILE A 116 33.36 25.51 27.69
CA ILE A 116 33.49 24.24 26.95
C ILE A 116 32.65 24.30 25.67
N LEU A 117 31.46 24.91 25.71
CA LEU A 117 30.61 25.05 24.52
C LEU A 117 31.27 25.94 23.47
N ASN A 118 31.85 27.07 23.87
CA ASN A 118 32.59 27.95 22.98
C ASN A 118 33.83 27.26 22.38
N GLU A 119 34.52 26.42 23.17
CA GLU A 119 35.64 25.61 22.69
C GLU A 119 35.18 24.60 21.63
N ILE A 120 34.06 23.92 21.84
CA ILE A 120 33.45 23.00 20.87
C ILE A 120 33.08 23.72 19.58
N GLN A 121 32.42 24.89 19.68
CA GLN A 121 32.03 25.70 18.52
C GLN A 121 33.25 26.15 17.71
N SER A 122 34.32 26.56 18.40
CA SER A 122 35.57 27.01 17.77
C SER A 122 36.31 25.84 17.12
N HIS A 123 36.35 24.67 17.76
CA HIS A 123 37.08 23.51 17.26
C HIS A 123 36.44 22.91 16.01
N PHE A 124 35.12 22.79 15.98
CA PHE A 124 34.40 22.20 14.83
C PHE A 124 33.93 23.23 13.80
N ALA A 125 34.17 24.53 14.03
CA ALA A 125 33.66 25.62 13.20
C ALA A 125 32.13 25.56 12.99
N VAL A 126 31.39 25.19 14.04
CA VAL A 126 29.92 25.07 14.02
C VAL A 126 29.30 26.11 14.95
N GLN A 127 28.24 26.76 14.49
CA GLN A 127 27.44 27.65 15.33
C GLN A 127 26.32 26.85 16.03
N ILE A 128 26.43 26.68 17.34
CA ILE A 128 25.36 26.12 18.17
C ILE A 128 24.49 27.29 18.63
N THR A 129 23.26 27.36 18.12
CA THR A 129 22.30 28.41 18.48
C THR A 129 21.50 28.03 19.72
N GLU A 130 20.94 29.02 20.40
CA GLU A 130 19.92 28.78 21.41
C GLU A 130 18.72 28.02 20.80
N MET A 131 18.09 27.18 21.61
CA MET A 131 16.95 26.38 21.15
C MET A 131 15.78 27.31 20.80
N PRO A 132 15.27 27.29 19.56
CA PRO A 132 14.13 28.12 19.18
C PRO A 132 12.82 27.60 19.79
N ASP A 133 11.82 28.48 19.92
CA ASP A 133 10.49 28.11 20.42
C ASP A 133 9.77 27.09 19.51
N GLU A 134 10.06 27.13 18.21
CA GLU A 134 9.52 26.20 17.21
C GLU A 134 10.65 25.50 16.43
N ILE A 135 10.58 24.17 16.35
CA ILE A 135 11.57 23.33 15.64
C ILE A 135 10.91 22.69 14.42
N SER A 136 11.42 22.97 13.22
CA SER A 136 10.94 22.37 11.97
C SER A 136 11.32 20.88 11.86
N MET A 137 10.31 20.03 11.69
CA MET A 137 10.40 18.57 11.65
C MET A 137 11.21 18.02 10.46
N ALA A 138 11.29 18.76 9.35
CA ALA A 138 12.04 18.36 8.15
C ALA A 138 13.57 18.23 8.39
N ASN A 139 14.06 18.81 9.50
CA ASN A 139 15.47 18.84 9.83
C ASN A 139 15.89 17.74 10.82
N VAL A 140 14.95 17.07 11.50
CA VAL A 140 15.21 16.20 12.67
C VAL A 140 14.83 14.74 12.42
N THR A 141 13.84 14.47 11.57
CA THR A 141 13.44 13.10 11.22
C THR A 141 13.86 12.78 9.79
N THR A 142 14.64 11.73 9.61
CA THR A 142 14.63 10.99 8.36
C THR A 142 13.24 10.39 8.18
N ASP A 143 12.69 10.52 6.97
CA ASP A 143 11.51 9.77 6.58
C ASP A 143 11.75 8.29 6.90
N ILE A 144 11.06 7.78 7.92
CA ILE A 144 11.08 6.37 8.24
C ILE A 144 10.42 5.68 7.06
N LYS A 145 11.24 5.14 6.17
CA LYS A 145 10.78 4.32 5.06
C LYS A 145 10.31 3.01 5.67
N ILE A 146 9.01 2.91 5.94
CA ILE A 146 8.36 1.67 6.33
C ILE A 146 8.41 0.78 5.10
N ASP A 147 9.35 -0.15 5.06
CA ASP A 147 9.43 -1.12 3.99
C ASP A 147 8.54 -2.30 4.33
N VAL A 148 7.70 -2.70 3.38
CA VAL A 148 6.81 -3.86 3.56
C VAL A 148 7.64 -5.10 3.24
N ASP A 149 8.08 -5.79 4.29
CA ASP A 149 9.01 -6.94 4.18
C ASP A 149 8.37 -8.13 3.42
N TYR A 150 7.07 -8.37 3.62
CA TYR A 150 6.32 -9.41 2.92
C TYR A 150 4.81 -9.16 2.95
N ILE A 151 4.14 -9.31 1.81
CA ILE A 151 2.68 -9.38 1.69
C ILE A 151 2.29 -10.81 1.31
N SER A 152 1.58 -11.50 2.21
CA SER A 152 0.86 -12.72 1.84
C SER A 152 -0.55 -12.34 1.43
N ALA A 153 -0.88 -12.53 0.16
CA ALA A 153 -2.22 -12.32 -0.34
C ALA A 153 -2.62 -13.54 -1.18
N ALA A 154 -3.63 -14.28 -0.72
CA ALA A 154 -4.13 -15.46 -1.41
C ALA A 154 -5.29 -15.08 -2.33
N CYS A 155 -5.39 -15.75 -3.48
CA CYS A 155 -6.49 -15.56 -4.42
C CYS A 155 -7.81 -16.09 -3.85
N ASN A 156 -8.89 -15.34 -4.05
CA ASN A 156 -10.24 -15.77 -3.72
C ASN A 156 -10.61 -17.06 -4.48
N CYS A 157 -11.27 -17.98 -3.80
CA CYS A 157 -11.74 -19.24 -4.38
C CYS A 157 -13.02 -19.07 -5.23
N CYS A 158 -13.04 -18.11 -6.15
CA CYS A 158 -14.15 -17.89 -7.08
C CYS A 158 -13.68 -18.06 -8.53
N PRO A 159 -14.52 -18.61 -9.43
CA PRO A 159 -14.26 -18.57 -10.86
C PRO A 159 -14.03 -17.13 -11.32
N HIS A 160 -13.06 -16.91 -12.21
CA HIS A 160 -12.72 -15.59 -12.76
C HIS A 160 -12.14 -14.56 -11.77
N SER A 161 -11.68 -14.98 -10.58
CA SER A 161 -10.96 -14.09 -9.65
C SER A 161 -9.52 -13.77 -10.05
N LEU A 162 -9.08 -14.17 -11.25
CA LEU A 162 -7.74 -13.94 -11.76
C LEU A 162 -7.82 -13.63 -13.25
N ASP A 163 -7.02 -12.66 -13.69
CA ASP A 163 -6.87 -12.33 -15.09
C ASP A 163 -5.48 -11.78 -15.40
N TRP A 164 -5.09 -11.87 -16.67
CA TRP A 164 -3.82 -11.37 -17.15
C TRP A 164 -3.97 -10.81 -18.56
N GLN A 165 -3.09 -9.89 -18.94
CA GLN A 165 -3.02 -9.32 -20.29
C GLN A 165 -1.59 -9.42 -20.82
N ASN A 166 -1.39 -9.14 -22.11
CA ASN A 166 -0.08 -9.21 -22.75
C ASN A 166 0.97 -8.42 -21.98
N GLY A 167 2.05 -9.12 -21.64
CA GLY A 167 3.13 -8.59 -20.82
C GLY A 167 2.90 -8.77 -19.32
N PRO A 168 3.57 -7.93 -18.51
CA PRO A 168 3.84 -8.22 -17.11
C PRO A 168 2.75 -7.87 -16.09
N ARG A 169 1.51 -8.34 -16.29
CA ARG A 169 0.36 -7.78 -15.54
C ARG A 169 -0.68 -8.83 -15.14
N LEU A 170 -0.33 -9.62 -14.13
CA LEU A 170 -1.25 -10.53 -13.44
C LEU A 170 -2.04 -9.78 -12.36
N ILE A 171 -3.36 -9.84 -12.40
CA ILE A 171 -4.25 -9.35 -11.35
C ILE A 171 -5.13 -10.46 -10.80
N TYR A 172 -5.44 -10.38 -9.51
CA TYR A 172 -6.36 -11.32 -8.89
C TYR A 172 -7.05 -10.71 -7.67
N GLY A 173 -8.23 -11.25 -7.33
CA GLY A 173 -9.01 -10.82 -6.19
C GLY A 173 -8.50 -11.43 -4.88
N VAL A 174 -8.33 -10.60 -3.86
CA VAL A 174 -7.90 -10.94 -2.50
C VAL A 174 -8.88 -10.34 -1.52
N THR A 175 -9.72 -11.17 -0.90
CA THR A 175 -10.84 -10.71 -0.06
C THR A 175 -11.67 -9.67 -0.83
N ASN A 176 -11.60 -8.39 -0.47
CA ASN A 176 -12.32 -7.27 -1.06
C ASN A 176 -11.42 -6.30 -1.87
N SER A 177 -10.19 -6.70 -2.17
CA SER A 177 -9.19 -5.89 -2.88
C SER A 177 -8.66 -6.63 -4.10
N VAL A 178 -8.15 -5.89 -5.08
CA VAL A 178 -7.44 -6.46 -6.24
C VAL A 178 -5.94 -6.39 -5.97
N ALA A 179 -5.24 -7.50 -6.08
CA ALA A 179 -3.78 -7.54 -6.02
C ALA A 179 -3.19 -7.52 -7.43
N LEU A 180 -2.14 -6.72 -7.63
CA LEU A 180 -1.31 -6.71 -8.81
C LEU A 180 0.03 -7.39 -8.49
N CYS A 181 0.38 -8.39 -9.29
CA CYS A 181 1.60 -9.17 -9.14
C CYS A 181 2.73 -8.71 -10.06
N SER A 182 3.97 -8.91 -9.58
CA SER A 182 5.16 -8.89 -10.41
C SER A 182 5.09 -9.99 -11.46
N ASP A 183 5.67 -9.68 -12.60
CA ASP A 183 5.79 -10.49 -13.81
C ASP A 183 7.10 -11.23 -13.93
N THR A 184 8.14 -10.67 -13.31
CA THR A 184 9.45 -11.28 -13.23
C THR A 184 9.63 -11.93 -11.87
N PRO A 185 10.25 -13.12 -11.81
CA PRO A 185 10.69 -13.70 -10.56
C PRO A 185 11.61 -12.75 -9.76
N PRO A 186 11.51 -12.73 -8.41
CA PRO A 186 10.54 -13.46 -7.61
C PRO A 186 9.12 -12.88 -7.75
N PHE A 187 8.13 -13.76 -7.98
CA PHE A 187 6.73 -13.35 -8.05
C PHE A 187 6.28 -12.85 -6.68
N SER A 188 5.86 -11.59 -6.63
CA SER A 188 5.39 -10.95 -5.41
C SER A 188 4.22 -10.02 -5.71
N VAL A 189 3.38 -9.79 -4.70
CA VAL A 189 2.34 -8.76 -4.77
C VAL A 189 3.02 -7.41 -4.67
N ARG A 190 2.88 -6.59 -5.72
CA ARG A 190 3.43 -5.25 -5.73
C ARG A 190 2.51 -4.25 -5.05
N LYS A 191 1.21 -4.37 -5.32
CA LYS A 191 0.21 -3.43 -4.78
C LYS A 191 -1.16 -4.07 -4.67
N THR A 192 -1.95 -3.56 -3.73
CA THR A 192 -3.34 -3.93 -3.53
C THR A 192 -4.24 -2.71 -3.68
N PHE A 193 -5.30 -2.84 -4.46
CA PHE A 193 -6.29 -1.81 -4.70
C PHE A 193 -7.57 -2.13 -3.93
N SER A 194 -7.81 -1.38 -2.87
CA SER A 194 -8.99 -1.52 -2.01
C SER A 194 -10.07 -0.53 -2.43
N GLY A 195 -11.32 -0.96 -2.40
CA GLY A 195 -12.45 -0.09 -2.77
C GLY A 195 -13.82 -0.76 -2.67
N HIS A 196 -13.84 -2.10 -2.65
CA HIS A 196 -15.06 -2.87 -2.42
C HIS A 196 -15.29 -3.13 -0.91
N GLN A 197 -16.56 -3.23 -0.54
CA GLN A 197 -16.98 -3.52 0.85
C GLN A 197 -17.20 -5.02 1.09
N GLY A 198 -17.21 -5.81 0.00
CA GLY A 198 -17.44 -7.25 0.02
C GLY A 198 -16.39 -8.00 -0.79
N ARG A 199 -16.44 -9.32 -0.68
CA ARG A 199 -15.53 -10.21 -1.41
C ARG A 199 -15.63 -10.00 -2.92
N LEU A 200 -14.49 -9.94 -3.61
CA LEU A 200 -14.45 -9.96 -5.07
C LEU A 200 -14.78 -11.35 -5.60
N ASN A 201 -15.71 -11.42 -6.54
CA ASN A 201 -16.03 -12.66 -7.25
C ASN A 201 -15.29 -12.76 -8.58
N CYS A 202 -15.11 -11.63 -9.27
CA CYS A 202 -14.51 -11.60 -10.61
C CYS A 202 -13.61 -10.36 -10.79
N VAL A 203 -12.47 -10.56 -11.45
CA VAL A 203 -11.55 -9.49 -11.87
C VAL A 203 -11.18 -9.74 -13.32
N LYS A 204 -11.25 -8.70 -14.17
CA LYS A 204 -10.94 -8.80 -15.60
C LYS A 204 -10.24 -7.57 -16.14
N TRP A 205 -9.20 -7.76 -16.94
CA TRP A 205 -8.64 -6.68 -17.76
C TRP A 205 -9.65 -6.25 -18.82
N LEU A 206 -9.70 -4.95 -19.10
CA LEU A 206 -10.52 -4.44 -20.18
C LEU A 206 -9.88 -4.82 -21.52
N ARG A 207 -10.65 -5.46 -22.41
CA ARG A 207 -10.18 -5.79 -23.75
C ARG A 207 -10.22 -4.57 -24.65
N GLN A 208 -9.20 -4.41 -25.49
CA GLN A 208 -9.09 -3.30 -26.44
C GLN A 208 -8.68 -3.83 -27.82
N GLU A 209 -9.33 -3.34 -28.88
CA GLU A 209 -8.84 -3.51 -30.26
C GLU A 209 -7.48 -2.81 -30.40
N GLN A 210 -6.62 -3.32 -31.28
CA GLN A 210 -5.21 -2.93 -31.47
C GLN A 210 -4.81 -1.57 -30.86
N ARG A 211 -3.94 -1.64 -29.85
CA ARG A 211 -3.35 -0.46 -29.22
C ARG A 211 -2.30 0.13 -30.14
N ASP A 212 -2.39 1.43 -30.37
CA ASP A 212 -1.19 2.24 -30.56
C ASP A 212 -0.32 2.08 -29.31
N SER A 213 0.98 1.88 -29.51
CA SER A 213 2.02 1.72 -28.48
C SER A 213 2.07 2.85 -27.44
N ASN A 214 1.25 3.90 -27.61
CA ASN A 214 1.28 5.17 -26.92
C ASN A 214 0.09 5.39 -25.95
N SER A 215 -0.77 4.39 -25.71
CA SER A 215 -1.84 4.54 -24.71
C SER A 215 -1.25 4.63 -23.30
N ASP A 216 -1.43 5.79 -22.66
CA ASP A 216 -0.85 6.11 -21.36
C ASP A 216 -1.40 5.28 -20.18
N PHE A 217 -2.57 4.64 -20.34
CA PHE A 217 -3.26 3.97 -19.23
C PHE A 217 -3.88 2.64 -19.63
N TYR A 218 -4.16 1.82 -18.62
CA TYR A 218 -4.83 0.52 -18.70
C TYR A 218 -6.06 0.55 -17.80
N TYR A 219 -7.01 -0.33 -18.12
CA TYR A 219 -8.23 -0.47 -17.37
C TYR A 219 -8.46 -1.91 -16.95
N PHE A 220 -8.94 -2.10 -15.73
CA PHE A 220 -9.46 -3.39 -15.29
C PHE A 220 -10.76 -3.20 -14.50
N LEU A 221 -11.51 -4.29 -14.41
CA LEU A 221 -12.82 -4.36 -13.76
C LEU A 221 -12.72 -5.29 -12.56
N SER A 222 -13.43 -4.94 -11.49
CA SER A 222 -13.65 -5.82 -10.34
C SER A 222 -15.12 -5.86 -9.98
N ALA A 223 -15.66 -7.06 -9.79
CA ALA A 223 -17.05 -7.32 -9.42
C ALA A 223 -17.12 -8.02 -8.06
N SER A 224 -18.09 -7.63 -7.24
CA SER A 224 -18.12 -7.95 -5.82
C SER A 224 -19.49 -8.40 -5.30
N VAL A 225 -19.45 -9.09 -4.15
CA VAL A 225 -20.63 -9.42 -3.33
C VAL A 225 -21.34 -8.15 -2.84
N ASP A 226 -20.65 -7.01 -2.78
CA ASP A 226 -21.25 -5.71 -2.43
C ASP A 226 -22.19 -5.12 -3.49
N LYS A 227 -22.52 -5.88 -4.55
CA LYS A 227 -23.46 -5.53 -5.62
C LYS A 227 -22.95 -4.47 -6.59
N THR A 228 -21.67 -4.09 -6.49
CA THR A 228 -21.06 -3.08 -7.35
C THR A 228 -19.98 -3.68 -8.25
N ILE A 229 -19.72 -2.96 -9.34
CA ILE A 229 -18.54 -3.17 -10.19
C ILE A 229 -17.71 -1.88 -10.12
N SER A 230 -16.39 -2.02 -9.99
CA SER A 230 -15.47 -0.88 -10.10
C SER A 230 -14.67 -0.99 -11.38
N LEU A 231 -14.60 0.11 -12.13
CA LEU A 231 -13.66 0.28 -13.24
C LEU A 231 -12.46 1.04 -12.68
N TRP A 232 -11.26 0.49 -12.90
CA TRP A 232 -10.00 1.05 -12.44
C TRP A 232 -9.22 1.55 -13.65
N LYS A 233 -8.56 2.71 -13.52
CA LYS A 233 -7.71 3.32 -14.54
C LYS A 233 -6.35 3.59 -13.94
N GLY A 234 -5.29 3.24 -14.66
CA GLY A 234 -3.93 3.47 -14.16
C GLY A 234 -2.85 3.03 -15.11
N LYS A 235 -1.61 3.24 -14.70
CA LYS A 235 -0.42 2.76 -15.41
C LYS A 235 0.51 2.11 -14.41
N ASP A 236 1.11 1.00 -14.81
CA ASP A 236 2.08 0.24 -14.03
C ASP A 236 1.56 -0.18 -12.66
N GLU A 237 1.77 0.60 -11.60
CA GLU A 237 1.29 0.31 -10.24
C GLU A 237 0.30 1.36 -9.70
N ASP A 238 0.06 2.44 -10.43
CA ASP A 238 -0.81 3.54 -9.98
C ASP A 238 -2.18 3.46 -10.64
N TYR A 239 -3.02 2.57 -10.10
CA TYR A 239 -4.43 2.48 -10.45
C TYR A 239 -5.31 3.17 -9.41
N THR A 240 -6.25 3.97 -9.92
CA THR A 240 -7.30 4.59 -9.14
C THR A 240 -8.65 4.15 -9.67
N LYS A 241 -9.65 4.20 -8.79
CA LYS A 241 -11.02 3.87 -9.16
C LYS A 241 -11.56 4.98 -10.07
N TYR A 242 -11.81 4.65 -11.33
CA TYR A 242 -12.29 5.58 -12.36
C TYR A 242 -13.79 5.83 -12.23
N THR A 243 -14.58 4.77 -12.05
CA THR A 243 -16.03 4.89 -11.78
C THR A 243 -16.58 3.63 -11.11
N SER A 244 -17.78 3.72 -10.54
CA SER A 244 -18.53 2.58 -9.99
C SER A 244 -19.81 2.36 -10.80
N LEU A 245 -20.08 1.11 -11.18
CA LEU A 245 -21.34 0.72 -11.78
C LEU A 245 -22.22 0.15 -10.66
N VAL A 246 -23.31 0.86 -10.37
CA VAL A 246 -24.23 0.53 -9.29
C VAL A 246 -25.63 0.35 -9.89
N GLY A 247 -26.28 -0.77 -9.57
CA GLY A 247 -27.65 -1.04 -10.04
C GLY A 247 -28.12 -2.49 -9.91
N HIS A 248 -27.20 -3.44 -9.71
CA HIS A 248 -27.57 -4.81 -9.34
C HIS A 248 -28.14 -4.87 -7.93
N GLN A 249 -29.07 -5.79 -7.71
CA GLN A 249 -29.76 -5.97 -6.42
C GLN A 249 -29.11 -7.04 -5.54
N ASN A 250 -28.23 -7.86 -6.12
CA ASN A 250 -27.51 -8.93 -5.45
C ASN A 250 -26.05 -9.03 -5.94
N SER A 251 -25.29 -9.96 -5.35
CA SER A 251 -23.87 -10.21 -5.62
C SER A 251 -23.57 -10.31 -7.12
N VAL A 252 -22.64 -9.49 -7.60
CA VAL A 252 -22.19 -9.56 -9.00
C VAL A 252 -21.24 -10.74 -9.15
N THR A 253 -21.60 -11.69 -10.02
CA THR A 253 -20.92 -12.98 -10.18
C THR A 253 -19.80 -12.92 -11.20
N THR A 254 -20.00 -12.15 -12.27
CA THR A 254 -19.05 -12.08 -13.40
C THR A 254 -19.16 -10.74 -14.11
N VAL A 255 -18.06 -10.33 -14.74
CA VAL A 255 -17.97 -9.07 -15.47
C VAL A 255 -17.01 -9.23 -16.63
N VAL A 256 -17.32 -8.59 -17.77
CA VAL A 256 -16.43 -8.45 -18.92
C VAL A 256 -16.57 -7.04 -19.47
N GLY A 257 -15.50 -6.52 -20.06
CA GLY A 257 -15.56 -5.21 -20.70
C GLY A 257 -14.69 -5.11 -21.92
N TYR A 258 -15.12 -4.24 -22.82
CA TYR A 258 -14.49 -3.99 -24.10
C TYR A 258 -14.48 -2.49 -24.39
N GLN A 259 -13.40 -2.01 -24.98
CA GLN A 259 -13.31 -0.67 -25.55
C GLN A 259 -12.82 -0.77 -27.00
N GLN A 260 -13.57 -0.16 -27.90
CA GLN A 260 -13.28 -0.14 -29.33
C GLN A 260 -12.29 0.99 -29.63
N SER A 261 -11.26 0.78 -30.46
CA SER A 261 -10.25 1.84 -30.73
C SER A 261 -10.83 3.10 -31.37
N SER A 262 -11.99 2.98 -32.02
CA SER A 262 -12.66 4.10 -32.69
C SER A 262 -13.53 4.96 -31.77
N ASN A 263 -13.71 4.58 -30.51
CA ASN A 263 -14.63 5.26 -29.57
C ASN A 263 -14.04 5.27 -28.14
N ASP A 264 -14.17 6.40 -27.47
CA ASP A 264 -13.74 6.53 -26.06
C ASP A 264 -14.70 5.80 -25.10
N ASP A 265 -15.92 5.47 -25.54
CA ASP A 265 -16.89 4.73 -24.74
C ASP A 265 -16.39 3.33 -24.34
N ILE A 266 -16.58 2.98 -23.07
CA ILE A 266 -16.28 1.64 -22.55
C ILE A 266 -17.60 0.88 -22.35
N TYR A 267 -17.68 -0.30 -22.95
CA TYR A 267 -18.82 -1.19 -22.80
C TYR A 267 -18.51 -2.29 -21.79
N VAL A 268 -19.40 -2.49 -20.83
CA VAL A 268 -19.25 -3.51 -19.79
C VAL A 268 -20.51 -4.37 -19.76
N ALA A 269 -20.35 -5.68 -19.68
CA ALA A 269 -21.44 -6.60 -19.39
C ALA A 269 -21.20 -7.26 -18.02
N SER A 270 -22.23 -7.30 -17.18
CA SER A 270 -22.13 -7.88 -15.85
C SER A 270 -23.29 -8.81 -15.55
N GLY A 271 -22.98 -9.94 -14.90
CA GLY A 271 -23.95 -10.91 -14.42
C GLY A 271 -24.05 -10.87 -12.90
N SER A 272 -25.26 -11.08 -12.37
CA SER A 272 -25.49 -11.09 -10.93
C SER A 272 -26.42 -12.22 -10.49
N ALA A 273 -26.29 -12.60 -9.22
CA ALA A 273 -27.21 -13.49 -8.52
C ALA A 273 -28.64 -12.91 -8.40
N ASP A 274 -28.89 -11.68 -8.84
CA ASP A 274 -30.24 -11.11 -8.98
C ASP A 274 -30.99 -11.60 -10.22
N SER A 275 -30.46 -12.60 -10.93
CA SER A 275 -31.01 -13.17 -12.16
C SER A 275 -31.00 -12.21 -13.36
N THR A 276 -30.17 -11.16 -13.30
CA THR A 276 -30.02 -10.20 -14.40
C THR A 276 -28.62 -10.16 -14.98
N VAL A 277 -28.55 -9.84 -16.27
CA VAL A 277 -27.35 -9.36 -16.93
C VAL A 277 -27.57 -7.90 -17.33
N LYS A 278 -26.65 -7.03 -16.94
CA LYS A 278 -26.70 -5.60 -17.26
C LYS A 278 -25.60 -5.25 -18.25
N ILE A 279 -25.95 -4.40 -19.21
CA ILE A 279 -25.00 -3.81 -20.15
C ILE A 279 -24.87 -2.35 -19.80
N TRP A 280 -23.62 -1.91 -19.67
CA TRP A 280 -23.27 -0.57 -19.27
C TRP A 280 -22.47 0.11 -20.38
N CYS A 281 -22.77 1.37 -20.62
CA CYS A 281 -21.95 2.27 -21.41
C CYS A 281 -21.35 3.32 -20.48
N ILE A 282 -20.03 3.49 -20.53
CA ILE A 282 -19.29 4.45 -19.72
C ILE A 282 -18.70 5.50 -20.64
N THR A 283 -19.16 6.74 -20.49
CA THR A 283 -18.69 7.92 -21.23
C THR A 283 -18.19 8.94 -20.22
N ASP A 284 -16.94 9.41 -20.35
CA ASP A 284 -16.35 10.45 -19.49
C ASP A 284 -16.57 10.24 -17.97
N THR A 285 -16.44 9.01 -17.47
CA THR A 285 -16.70 8.52 -16.09
C THR A 285 -18.16 8.21 -15.73
N LEU A 286 -19.14 8.65 -16.50
CA LEU A 286 -20.55 8.38 -16.24
C LEU A 286 -20.92 6.97 -16.71
N ALA A 287 -21.19 6.09 -15.75
CA ALA A 287 -21.63 4.73 -16.02
C ALA A 287 -23.16 4.66 -16.10
N ASN A 288 -23.68 4.41 -17.31
CA ASN A 288 -25.12 4.26 -17.55
C ASN A 288 -25.45 2.80 -17.88
N CYS A 289 -26.45 2.24 -17.21
CA CYS A 289 -27.02 0.94 -17.58
C CYS A 289 -27.90 1.12 -18.82
N ILE A 290 -27.43 0.67 -19.98
CA ILE A 290 -28.16 0.80 -21.26
C ILE A 290 -29.19 -0.31 -21.46
N HIS A 291 -28.88 -1.54 -21.00
CA HIS A 291 -29.79 -2.69 -21.12
C HIS A 291 -29.79 -3.53 -19.85
N THR A 292 -30.92 -4.20 -19.59
CA THR A 292 -31.05 -5.22 -18.55
C THR A 292 -31.77 -6.43 -19.14
N ILE A 293 -31.10 -7.57 -19.15
CA ILE A 293 -31.68 -8.88 -19.46
C ILE A 293 -32.11 -9.51 -18.15
N ASP A 294 -33.39 -9.83 -18.00
CA ASP A 294 -33.95 -10.46 -16.81
C ASP A 294 -34.36 -11.89 -17.15
N PHE A 295 -33.65 -12.86 -16.57
CA PHE A 295 -33.91 -14.29 -16.81
C PHE A 295 -35.07 -14.83 -15.98
N LYS A 296 -35.61 -14.05 -15.03
CA LYS A 296 -36.60 -14.41 -14.01
C LYS A 296 -36.14 -15.48 -13.01
N ASN A 297 -35.32 -16.43 -13.46
CA ASN A 297 -34.72 -17.48 -12.68
C ASN A 297 -33.37 -17.90 -13.30
N GLY A 298 -32.46 -18.32 -12.44
CA GLY A 298 -31.07 -18.61 -12.80
C GLY A 298 -30.23 -17.35 -12.92
N PHE A 299 -28.92 -17.49 -12.89
CA PHE A 299 -27.99 -16.36 -12.98
C PHE A 299 -26.83 -16.66 -13.91
N ALA A 300 -26.27 -15.61 -14.49
CA ALA A 300 -25.10 -15.73 -15.36
C ALA A 300 -23.88 -16.16 -14.53
N ILE A 301 -23.29 -17.28 -14.92
CA ILE A 301 -22.06 -17.82 -14.33
C ILE A 301 -20.85 -17.21 -15.01
N THR A 302 -20.86 -17.16 -16.34
CA THR A 302 -19.78 -16.61 -17.16
C THR A 302 -20.34 -15.83 -18.34
N LEU A 303 -19.66 -14.75 -18.70
CA LEU A 303 -19.98 -13.88 -19.81
C LEU A 303 -18.77 -13.75 -20.72
N GLU A 304 -19.02 -13.51 -22.01
CA GLU A 304 -17.99 -13.06 -22.94
C GLU A 304 -18.59 -12.01 -23.88
N LEU A 305 -17.90 -10.88 -24.07
CA LEU A 305 -18.30 -9.79 -24.95
C LEU A 305 -17.31 -9.67 -26.10
N VAL A 306 -17.82 -9.72 -27.33
CA VAL A 306 -17.01 -9.72 -28.56
C VAL A 306 -17.52 -8.65 -29.51
N PRO A 307 -16.67 -7.72 -29.97
CA PRO A 307 -17.05 -6.74 -31.00
C PRO A 307 -17.24 -7.41 -32.37
N LEU A 308 -18.23 -6.93 -33.12
CA LEU A 308 -18.34 -7.25 -34.54
C LEU A 308 -17.49 -6.27 -35.34
N ASP A 309 -16.63 -6.80 -36.23
CA ASP A 309 -15.73 -5.95 -37.03
C ASP A 309 -16.52 -4.98 -37.88
N ASN A 310 -15.94 -3.80 -38.12
CA ASN A 310 -16.48 -2.77 -39.00
C ASN A 310 -17.83 -2.17 -38.56
N HIS A 311 -18.36 -2.59 -37.41
CA HIS A 311 -19.57 -2.01 -36.82
C HIS A 311 -19.21 -1.28 -35.53
N LYS A 312 -19.66 -0.02 -35.41
CA LYS A 312 -19.50 0.75 -34.18
C LYS A 312 -20.58 0.34 -33.18
N ASN A 313 -20.18 0.15 -31.92
CA ASN A 313 -21.09 -0.10 -30.81
C ASN A 313 -21.99 -1.33 -31.02
N LEU A 314 -21.49 -2.35 -31.73
CA LEU A 314 -22.22 -3.59 -31.99
C LEU A 314 -21.39 -4.78 -31.51
N PHE A 315 -21.98 -5.57 -30.62
CA PHE A 315 -21.30 -6.65 -29.93
C PHE A 315 -22.13 -7.94 -29.95
N LEU A 316 -21.45 -9.07 -29.91
CA LEU A 316 -22.03 -10.34 -29.50
C LEU A 316 -21.72 -10.57 -28.03
N LEU A 317 -22.76 -10.80 -27.24
CA LEU A 317 -22.68 -11.18 -25.85
C LEU A 317 -23.06 -12.65 -25.71
N PHE A 318 -22.13 -13.44 -25.18
CA PHE A 318 -22.35 -14.84 -24.84
C PHE A 318 -22.64 -14.94 -23.35
N VAL A 319 -23.77 -15.54 -23.02
CA VAL A 319 -24.23 -15.71 -21.63
C VAL A 319 -24.40 -17.19 -21.34
N ALA A 320 -23.59 -17.72 -20.44
CA ALA A 320 -23.84 -19.00 -19.81
C ALA A 320 -24.46 -18.77 -18.43
N THR A 321 -25.61 -19.40 -18.22
CA THR A 321 -26.30 -19.39 -16.93
C THR A 321 -26.02 -20.70 -16.19
N ASP A 322 -26.71 -20.92 -15.08
CA ASP A 322 -26.84 -22.22 -14.42
C ASP A 322 -27.68 -23.23 -15.24
N LYS A 323 -28.18 -22.84 -16.41
CA LYS A 323 -28.71 -23.75 -17.42
C LYS A 323 -27.58 -24.34 -18.27
N ASN A 324 -27.91 -25.38 -19.02
CA ASN A 324 -26.99 -26.15 -19.84
C ASN A 324 -26.81 -25.61 -21.28
N ASN A 325 -27.13 -24.33 -21.51
CA ASN A 325 -27.02 -23.68 -22.80
C ASN A 325 -26.28 -22.35 -22.73
N VAL A 326 -25.72 -21.93 -23.86
CA VAL A 326 -25.14 -20.60 -24.03
C VAL A 326 -26.09 -19.76 -24.89
N GLN A 327 -26.61 -18.69 -24.32
CA GLN A 327 -27.46 -17.74 -25.02
C GLN A 327 -26.59 -16.65 -25.65
N ILE A 328 -26.82 -16.36 -26.93
CA ILE A 328 -26.05 -15.37 -27.68
C ILE A 328 -26.98 -14.21 -27.99
N TYR A 329 -26.56 -13.01 -27.59
CA TYR A 329 -27.27 -11.77 -27.82
C TYR A 329 -26.46 -10.88 -28.76
N GLN A 330 -27.15 -10.27 -29.72
CA GLN A 330 -26.63 -9.11 -30.42
C GLN A 330 -26.98 -7.87 -29.60
N VAL A 331 -25.96 -7.06 -29.30
CA VAL A 331 -26.07 -5.91 -28.41
C VAL A 331 -25.62 -4.66 -29.14
N SER A 332 -26.49 -3.65 -29.14
CA SER A 332 -26.22 -2.30 -29.60
C SER A 332 -26.68 -1.28 -28.55
N ASN A 333 -26.43 0.02 -28.76
CA ASN A 333 -26.86 1.05 -27.80
C ASN A 333 -28.39 1.12 -27.64
N SER A 334 -29.16 0.82 -28.69
CA SER A 334 -30.62 0.93 -28.70
C SER A 334 -31.34 -0.40 -28.57
N VAL A 335 -30.76 -1.48 -29.10
CA VAL A 335 -31.41 -2.79 -29.21
C VAL A 335 -30.53 -3.87 -28.61
N ILE A 336 -31.16 -4.76 -27.86
CA ILE A 336 -30.60 -6.05 -27.46
C ILE A 336 -31.56 -7.15 -27.88
N GLU A 337 -31.05 -8.14 -28.62
CA GLU A 337 -31.86 -9.24 -29.12
C GLU A 337 -31.12 -10.57 -28.98
N GLN A 338 -31.84 -11.62 -28.60
CA GLN A 338 -31.28 -12.96 -28.57
C GLN A 338 -31.26 -13.50 -30.00
N VAL A 339 -30.05 -13.75 -30.53
CA VAL A 339 -29.87 -14.19 -31.92
C VAL A 339 -29.68 -15.69 -32.04
N PHE A 340 -29.16 -16.34 -30.99
CA PHE A 340 -28.86 -17.77 -31.06
C PHE A 340 -28.80 -18.43 -29.68
N VAL A 341 -28.94 -19.76 -29.64
CA VAL A 341 -28.75 -20.57 -28.44
C VAL A 341 -27.90 -21.79 -28.79
N LEU A 342 -26.72 -21.91 -28.19
CA LEU A 342 -25.90 -23.10 -28.29
C LEU A 342 -26.37 -24.10 -27.23
N SER A 343 -26.83 -25.26 -27.67
CA SER A 343 -27.28 -26.35 -26.82
C SER A 343 -26.33 -27.54 -26.96
N GLY A 344 -26.11 -28.28 -25.88
CA GLY A 344 -25.30 -29.51 -25.92
C GLY A 344 -24.63 -29.87 -24.60
N HIS A 345 -24.43 -28.91 -23.69
CA HIS A 345 -23.96 -29.24 -22.35
C HIS A 345 -25.07 -29.95 -21.57
N GLU A 346 -24.67 -30.74 -20.57
CA GLU A 346 -25.59 -31.46 -19.68
C GLU A 346 -25.56 -30.90 -18.24
N ASP A 347 -24.67 -29.95 -17.96
CA ASP A 347 -24.46 -29.35 -16.63
C ASP A 347 -23.98 -27.89 -16.75
N TRP A 348 -23.71 -27.24 -15.62
CA TRP A 348 -23.31 -25.85 -15.50
C TRP A 348 -22.05 -25.51 -16.30
N ILE A 349 -22.16 -24.46 -17.10
CA ILE A 349 -21.05 -23.96 -17.91
C ILE A 349 -20.22 -22.99 -17.07
N ARG A 350 -18.99 -23.40 -16.74
CA ARG A 350 -18.10 -22.66 -15.81
C ARG A 350 -17.22 -21.61 -16.47
N SER A 351 -17.02 -21.69 -17.79
CA SER A 351 -16.19 -20.73 -18.53
C SER A 351 -16.59 -20.71 -19.99
N ILE A 352 -16.54 -19.53 -20.60
CA ILE A 352 -16.64 -19.34 -22.05
C ILE A 352 -15.37 -18.61 -22.48
N THR A 353 -14.79 -19.00 -23.60
CA THR A 353 -13.74 -18.25 -24.27
C THR A 353 -14.10 -18.19 -25.74
N ILE A 354 -14.01 -17.01 -26.33
CA ILE A 354 -14.28 -16.82 -27.76
C ILE A 354 -12.99 -16.39 -28.44
N GLN A 355 -12.58 -17.17 -29.43
CA GLN A 355 -11.49 -16.82 -30.31
C GLN A 355 -12.07 -16.36 -31.64
N LYS A 356 -11.73 -15.14 -32.02
CA LYS A 356 -11.99 -14.62 -33.36
C LYS A 356 -10.95 -15.21 -34.30
N LEU A 357 -11.41 -15.84 -35.38
CA LEU A 357 -10.56 -16.49 -36.39
C LEU A 357 -10.13 -15.52 -37.48
#